data_AF-A0A965ZAP3-F1
#
_entry.id   AF-A0A965ZAP3-F1
#
_cell.length_a   1.000
_cell.length_b   1.000
_cell.length_c   1.000
_cell.angle_alpha   90.00
_cell.angle_beta   90.00
_cell.angle_gamma   90.00
#
_symmetry.space_group_name_H-M   'P 1'
#
loop_
_entity.id
_entity.type
_entity.pdbx_description
1 polymer ?
#
loop_
_entity_poly.entity_id
_entity_poly.type
_entity_poly.pdbx_seq_one_letter_code
_entity_poly.pdbx_strand_id
1 'polypeptide(L)'
;MPTKFFTNQNDNSLLKKFEGVFTNIESIRHFDALVGYFRTSGYFKVRAFLDRIPNIRILVGINVDQLIKKYHDKGQLYLENPDETKADFLYDIIKNIQEANYDEVTEKGILQFIDDLVSGKIELRAHPQKKIHAKVYIFRPA
;
A
#
# COMPACT_ATOMS: atom_id res chain seq x y z
N MET A 1 -22.99 7.66 -21.56
CA MET A 1 -21.60 8.04 -21.19
C MET A 1 -20.70 6.84 -21.42
N PRO A 2 -19.53 6.98 -22.07
CA PRO A 2 -18.58 5.89 -22.13
C PRO A 2 -18.19 5.51 -20.71
N THR A 3 -18.32 4.23 -20.36
CA THR A 3 -17.93 3.74 -19.06
C THR A 3 -16.40 3.79 -18.95
N LYS A 4 -15.88 4.31 -17.84
CA LYS A 4 -14.42 4.38 -17.59
C LYS A 4 -13.83 3.04 -17.11
N PHE A 5 -14.53 1.93 -17.34
CA PHE A 5 -14.05 0.60 -16.99
C PHE A 5 -12.87 0.23 -17.88
N PHE A 6 -11.89 -0.46 -17.30
CA PHE A 6 -10.78 -1.01 -18.04
C PHE A 6 -10.43 -2.37 -17.46
N THR A 7 -9.86 -3.22 -18.29
CA THR A 7 -9.43 -4.57 -17.92
C THR A 7 -7.94 -4.66 -18.18
N ASN A 8 -7.19 -5.28 -17.26
CA ASN A 8 -5.77 -5.55 -17.48
C ASN A 8 -5.62 -6.59 -18.60
N GLN A 9 -5.18 -6.17 -19.79
CA GLN A 9 -4.96 -7.02 -20.96
C GLN A 9 -3.82 -6.46 -21.82
N ASN A 10 -2.88 -7.31 -22.23
CA ASN A 10 -1.72 -6.94 -23.07
C ASN A 10 -1.01 -5.68 -22.52
N ASP A 11 -0.97 -4.64 -23.34
CA ASP A 11 -0.40 -3.33 -23.06
C ASP A 11 -1.30 -2.39 -22.26
N ASN A 12 -2.50 -2.80 -21.87
CA ASN A 12 -3.40 -2.03 -21.05
C ASN A 12 -3.37 -2.58 -19.63
N SER A 13 -2.67 -1.88 -18.73
CA SER A 13 -2.55 -2.30 -17.33
C SER A 13 -2.84 -1.13 -16.38
N LEU A 14 -3.27 -1.47 -15.16
CA LEU A 14 -3.42 -0.49 -14.07
C LEU A 14 -2.12 0.29 -13.84
N LEU A 15 -0.96 -0.37 -13.98
CA LEU A 15 0.35 0.27 -13.86
C LEU A 15 0.55 1.35 -14.93
N LYS A 16 0.28 1.04 -16.20
CA LYS A 16 0.37 2.03 -17.29
C LYS A 16 -0.63 3.17 -17.12
N LYS A 17 -1.80 2.92 -16.51
CA LYS A 17 -2.73 4.00 -16.15
C LYS A 17 -2.14 4.91 -15.07
N PHE A 18 -1.49 4.36 -14.06
CA PHE A 18 -0.84 5.16 -13.02
C PHE A 18 0.28 6.00 -13.62
N GLU A 19 1.14 5.40 -14.42
CA GLU A 19 2.17 6.11 -15.17
C GLU A 19 1.58 7.26 -15.99
N GLY A 20 0.51 7.00 -16.76
CA GLY A 20 -0.16 8.04 -17.55
C GLY A 20 -0.73 9.17 -16.68
N VAL A 21 -1.40 8.85 -15.56
CA VAL A 21 -1.93 9.84 -14.62
C VAL A 21 -0.80 10.67 -13.99
N PHE A 22 0.20 9.99 -13.44
CA PHE A 22 1.31 10.64 -12.76
C PHE A 22 2.22 11.40 -13.71
N THR A 23 2.26 11.09 -15.01
CA THR A 23 3.07 11.82 -15.99
C THR A 23 2.31 13.04 -16.50
N ASN A 24 1.06 12.87 -16.92
CA ASN A 24 0.32 13.88 -17.65
C ASN A 24 -0.48 14.86 -16.79
N ILE A 25 -0.69 14.58 -15.49
CA ILE A 25 -1.43 15.47 -14.58
C ILE A 25 -0.45 16.09 -13.58
N GLU A 26 0.15 17.21 -13.96
CA GLU A 26 1.19 17.90 -13.17
C GLU A 26 0.68 18.52 -11.88
N SER A 27 -0.64 18.74 -11.75
CA SER A 27 -1.23 19.37 -10.58
C SER A 27 -1.32 18.45 -9.36
N ILE A 28 -1.11 17.13 -9.52
CA ILE A 28 -1.22 16.18 -8.41
C ILE A 28 -0.15 16.50 -7.34
N ARG A 29 -0.61 16.64 -6.10
CA ARG A 29 0.27 16.81 -4.92
C ARG A 29 -0.03 15.79 -3.83
N HIS A 30 -1.16 15.10 -3.91
CA HIS A 30 -1.55 14.07 -2.96
C HIS A 30 -1.89 12.77 -3.67
N PHE A 31 -1.38 11.67 -3.13
CA PHE A 31 -1.74 10.31 -3.53
C PHE A 31 -2.22 9.53 -2.31
N ASP A 32 -3.51 9.19 -2.29
CA ASP A 32 -4.12 8.41 -1.22
C ASP A 32 -4.50 7.01 -1.73
N ALA A 33 -4.15 5.97 -0.99
CA ALA A 33 -4.47 4.59 -1.31
C ALA A 33 -5.22 3.92 -0.14
N LEU A 34 -6.32 3.25 -0.46
CA LEU A 34 -7.04 2.35 0.43
C LEU A 34 -6.92 0.94 -0.13
N VAL A 35 -6.14 0.09 0.53
CA VAL A 35 -5.84 -1.25 0.04
C VAL A 35 -6.08 -2.29 1.11
N GLY A 36 -6.65 -3.43 0.72
CA GLY A 36 -6.84 -4.52 1.66
C GLY A 36 -5.56 -5.24 2.08
N TYR A 37 -4.54 -5.23 1.21
CA TYR A 37 -3.22 -5.76 1.51
C TYR A 37 -2.19 -4.85 0.84
N PHE A 38 -1.14 -4.51 1.58
CA PHE A 38 -0.01 -3.78 1.04
C PHE A 38 1.06 -4.76 0.56
N ARG A 39 1.35 -4.75 -0.74
CA ARG A 39 2.44 -5.52 -1.35
C ARG A 39 3.53 -4.55 -1.79
N THR A 40 4.71 -4.68 -1.20
CA THR A 40 5.86 -3.82 -1.44
C THR A 40 6.28 -3.83 -2.91
N SER A 41 6.23 -5.00 -3.56
CA SER A 41 6.53 -5.16 -5.00
C SER A 41 5.66 -4.31 -5.93
N GLY A 42 4.39 -4.06 -5.55
CA GLY A 42 3.51 -3.17 -6.31
C GLY A 42 3.91 -1.70 -6.14
N TYR A 43 4.30 -1.32 -4.91
CA TYR A 43 4.73 0.03 -4.58
C TYR A 43 6.03 0.41 -5.30
N PHE A 44 7.04 -0.47 -5.31
CA PHE A 44 8.33 -0.18 -5.94
C PHE A 44 8.20 0.07 -7.45
N LYS A 45 7.28 -0.61 -8.14
CA LYS A 45 6.99 -0.39 -9.56
C LYS A 45 6.40 0.99 -9.87
N VAL A 46 5.68 1.59 -8.93
CA VAL A 46 5.08 2.93 -9.12
C VAL A 46 5.92 4.04 -8.51
N ARG A 47 6.94 3.69 -7.71
CA ARG A 47 7.69 4.62 -6.87
C ARG A 47 8.36 5.73 -7.67
N ALA A 48 8.96 5.44 -8.82
CA ALA A 48 9.60 6.45 -9.65
C ALA A 48 8.64 7.59 -10.06
N PHE A 49 7.35 7.28 -10.23
CA PHE A 49 6.34 8.29 -10.56
C PHE A 49 5.89 9.13 -9.36
N LEU A 50 6.22 8.71 -8.14
CA LEU A 50 5.85 9.35 -6.88
C LEU A 50 6.90 10.34 -6.36
N ASP A 51 8.03 10.51 -7.06
CA ASP A 51 9.10 11.44 -6.63
C ASP A 51 8.57 12.86 -6.42
N ARG A 52 7.78 13.35 -7.37
CA ARG A 52 7.18 14.70 -7.34
C ARG A 52 5.95 14.85 -6.45
N ILE A 53 5.49 13.78 -5.80
CA ILE A 53 4.27 13.78 -4.99
C ILE A 53 4.67 13.93 -3.51
N PRO A 54 4.47 15.11 -2.91
CA PRO A 54 4.97 15.38 -1.55
C PRO A 54 4.22 14.62 -0.46
N ASN A 55 2.94 14.30 -0.68
CA ASN A 55 2.09 13.73 0.35
C ASN A 55 1.45 12.43 -0.13
N ILE A 56 1.86 11.32 0.48
CA ILE A 56 1.35 9.99 0.17
C ILE A 56 0.73 9.39 1.44
N ARG A 57 -0.53 8.96 1.37
CA ARG A 57 -1.21 8.31 2.51
C ARG A 57 -1.73 6.95 2.09
N ILE A 58 -1.42 5.94 2.87
CA ILE A 58 -1.79 4.56 2.56
C ILE A 58 -2.49 3.99 3.79
N LEU A 59 -3.79 3.69 3.64
CA LEU A 59 -4.57 2.97 4.63
C LEU A 59 -4.66 1.50 4.20
N VAL A 60 -4.10 0.64 5.04
CA VAL A 60 -4.01 -0.80 4.79
C VAL A 60 -5.00 -1.54 5.69
N GLY A 61 -5.76 -2.44 5.11
CA GLY A 61 -6.54 -3.42 5.87
C GLY A 61 -5.63 -4.47 6.51
N ILE A 62 -5.96 -4.90 7.73
CA ILE A 62 -5.27 -6.02 8.38
C ILE A 62 -6.18 -7.23 8.43
N ASN A 63 -5.59 -8.42 8.28
CA ASN A 63 -6.30 -9.67 8.47
C ASN A 63 -6.49 -9.97 9.97
N VAL A 64 -7.40 -9.23 10.59
CA VAL A 64 -7.79 -9.47 11.99
C VAL A 64 -8.44 -10.84 12.20
N ASP A 65 -8.85 -11.58 11.15
CA ASP A 65 -9.38 -12.93 11.31
C ASP A 65 -8.32 -13.87 11.90
N GLN A 66 -7.05 -13.72 11.51
CA GLN A 66 -5.95 -14.50 12.08
C GLN A 66 -5.70 -14.14 13.55
N LEU A 67 -5.79 -12.85 13.88
CA LEU A 67 -5.59 -12.36 15.24
C LEU A 67 -6.74 -12.81 16.15
N ILE A 68 -7.99 -12.64 15.71
CA ILE A 68 -9.17 -13.15 16.40
C ILE A 68 -9.07 -14.66 16.61
N LYS A 69 -8.64 -15.43 15.59
CA LYS A 69 -8.43 -16.87 15.72
C LYS A 69 -7.36 -17.20 16.77
N LYS A 70 -6.21 -16.52 16.76
CA LYS A 70 -5.13 -16.71 17.75
C LYS A 70 -5.61 -16.48 19.19
N TYR A 71 -6.45 -15.48 19.42
CA TYR A 71 -7.04 -15.22 20.74
C TYR A 71 -8.11 -16.24 21.10
N HIS A 72 -8.97 -16.61 20.14
CA HIS A 72 -9.98 -17.65 20.32
C HIS A 72 -9.36 -19.03 20.66
N ASP A 73 -8.29 -19.41 19.98
CA ASP A 73 -7.53 -20.65 20.24
C ASP A 73 -6.88 -20.64 21.64
N LYS A 74 -6.70 -19.46 22.25
CA LYS A 74 -6.24 -19.26 23.63
C LYS A 74 -7.38 -19.09 24.64
N GLY A 75 -8.63 -19.19 24.22
CA GLY A 75 -9.81 -18.94 25.06
C GLY A 75 -9.98 -17.46 25.48
N GLN A 76 -9.39 -16.53 24.73
CA GLN A 76 -9.39 -15.10 25.01
C GLN A 76 -10.22 -14.32 23.99
N LEU A 77 -10.81 -13.21 24.42
CA LEU A 77 -11.43 -12.22 23.53
C LEU A 77 -10.34 -11.33 22.91
N TYR A 78 -10.39 -11.15 21.60
CA TYR A 78 -9.56 -10.15 20.93
C TYR A 78 -10.09 -8.75 21.28
N LEU A 79 -9.31 -8.00 22.04
CA LEU A 79 -9.49 -6.56 22.22
C LEU A 79 -8.60 -5.86 21.19
N GLU A 80 -9.15 -4.88 20.47
CA GLU A 80 -8.39 -4.12 19.47
C GLU A 80 -7.12 -3.53 20.10
N ASN A 81 -5.96 -4.07 19.71
CA ASN A 81 -4.67 -3.63 20.21
C ASN A 81 -3.85 -3.03 19.04
N PRO A 82 -3.72 -1.70 18.96
CA PRO A 82 -2.96 -1.04 17.91
C PRO A 82 -1.49 -1.48 17.82
N ASP A 83 -0.85 -1.83 18.94
CA ASP A 83 0.56 -2.22 18.96
C ASP A 83 0.78 -3.61 18.37
N GLU A 84 -0.08 -4.59 18.72
CA GLU A 84 -0.03 -5.93 18.12
C GLU A 84 -0.39 -5.88 16.63
N THR A 85 -1.40 -5.08 16.29
CA THR A 85 -1.82 -4.80 14.91
C THR A 85 -0.67 -4.23 14.07
N LYS A 86 0.10 -3.29 14.64
CA LYS A 86 1.29 -2.71 14.01
C LYS A 86 2.42 -3.74 13.88
N ALA A 87 2.65 -4.55 14.91
CA ALA A 87 3.71 -5.57 14.89
C ALA A 87 3.46 -6.64 13.81
N ASP A 88 2.24 -7.16 13.70
CA ASP A 88 1.87 -8.13 12.67
C ASP A 88 2.02 -7.54 11.25
N PHE A 89 1.59 -6.29 11.07
CA PHE A 89 1.78 -5.59 9.80
C PHE A 89 3.25 -5.43 9.40
N LEU A 90 4.11 -5.04 10.35
CA LEU A 90 5.55 -4.92 10.11
C LEU A 90 6.17 -6.28 9.78
N TYR A 91 5.76 -7.34 10.47
CA TYR A 91 6.20 -8.70 10.16
C TYR A 91 5.83 -9.10 8.73
N ASP A 92 4.60 -8.83 8.30
CA ASP A 92 4.13 -9.13 6.94
C ASP A 92 4.88 -8.34 5.86
N ILE A 93 5.23 -7.08 6.13
CA ILE A 93 6.06 -6.26 5.23
C ILE A 93 7.47 -6.83 5.13
N ILE A 94 8.13 -7.11 6.27
CA ILE A 94 9.49 -7.64 6.30
C ILE A 94 9.54 -8.96 5.53
N LYS A 95 8.57 -9.85 5.79
CA LYS A 95 8.43 -11.12 5.08
C LYS A 95 8.22 -10.90 3.58
N ASN A 96 7.34 -9.97 3.17
CA ASN A 96 7.15 -9.65 1.75
C ASN A 96 8.42 -9.18 1.07
N ILE A 97 9.24 -8.39 1.76
CA ILE A 97 10.53 -7.91 1.23
C ILE A 97 11.50 -9.08 1.09
N GLN A 98 11.60 -9.95 2.10
CA GLN A 98 12.48 -11.12 2.09
C GLN A 98 12.11 -12.15 1.01
N GLU A 99 10.82 -12.29 0.71
CA GLU A 99 10.30 -13.23 -0.31
C GLU A 99 10.23 -12.63 -1.72
N ALA A 100 10.50 -11.33 -1.89
CA ALA A 100 10.46 -10.68 -3.19
C ALA A 100 11.66 -11.10 -4.07
N ASN A 101 11.43 -11.21 -5.38
CA ASN A 101 12.53 -11.32 -6.34
C ASN A 101 13.42 -10.09 -6.20
N TYR A 102 14.69 -10.32 -5.89
CA TYR A 102 15.63 -9.26 -5.54
C TYR A 102 16.45 -8.86 -6.77
N ASP A 103 16.35 -7.59 -7.15
CA ASP A 103 17.18 -6.93 -8.15
C ASP A 103 17.57 -5.53 -7.67
N GLU A 104 18.51 -4.89 -8.37
CA GLU A 104 19.02 -3.56 -7.99
C GLU A 104 17.90 -2.49 -7.92
N VAL A 105 16.92 -2.60 -8.81
CA VAL A 105 15.77 -1.67 -8.86
C VAL A 105 14.89 -1.83 -7.62
N THR A 106 14.65 -3.08 -7.22
CA THR A 106 13.87 -3.45 -6.04
C THR A 106 14.58 -3.00 -4.76
N GLU A 107 15.89 -3.23 -4.64
CA GLU A 107 16.70 -2.78 -3.50
C GLU A 107 16.63 -1.26 -3.34
N LYS A 108 16.87 -0.51 -4.41
CA LYS A 108 16.73 0.96 -4.41
C LYS A 108 15.33 1.40 -4.01
N GLY A 109 14.30 0.70 -4.50
CA GLY A 109 12.91 0.95 -4.12
C GLY A 109 12.63 0.73 -2.63
N ILE A 110 13.21 -0.32 -2.03
CA ILE A 110 13.09 -0.61 -0.59
C ILE A 110 13.74 0.50 0.24
N LEU A 111 14.99 0.86 -0.07
CA LEU A 111 15.72 1.89 0.68
C LEU A 111 14.98 3.23 0.63
N GLN A 112 14.55 3.64 -0.57
CA GLN A 112 13.81 4.89 -0.75
C GLN A 112 12.46 4.86 -0.04
N PHE A 113 11.76 3.71 -0.02
CA PHE A 113 10.51 3.58 0.73
C PHE A 113 10.72 3.79 2.23
N ILE A 114 11.81 3.27 2.78
CA ILE A 114 12.18 3.50 4.19
C ILE A 114 12.45 4.99 4.42
N ASP A 115 13.24 5.64 3.56
CA ASP A 115 13.53 7.07 3.67
C ASP A 115 12.26 7.94 3.57
N ASP A 116 11.34 7.58 2.68
CA ASP A 116 10.07 8.28 2.51
C ASP A 116 9.13 8.10 3.72
N LEU A 117 9.17 6.93 4.38
CA LEU A 117 8.45 6.71 5.64
C LEU A 117 9.05 7.54 6.77
N VAL A 118 10.39 7.56 6.89
CA VAL A 118 11.11 8.30 7.95
C VAL A 118 10.95 9.81 7.79
N SER A 119 11.01 10.31 6.55
CA SER A 119 10.81 11.74 6.24
C SER A 119 9.36 12.20 6.37
N GLY A 120 8.40 11.29 6.53
CA GLY A 120 6.97 11.60 6.61
C GLY A 120 6.30 11.87 5.26
N LYS A 121 7.02 11.71 4.14
CA LYS A 121 6.45 11.77 2.79
C LYS A 121 5.35 10.72 2.61
N ILE A 122 5.55 9.53 3.20
CA ILE A 122 4.56 8.45 3.25
C ILE A 122 4.03 8.31 4.67
N GLU A 123 2.71 8.49 4.83
CA GLU A 123 1.99 8.05 6.02
C GLU A 123 1.33 6.70 5.75
N LEU A 124 1.73 5.70 6.53
CA LEU A 124 1.19 4.36 6.47
C LEU A 124 0.37 4.10 7.74
N ARG A 125 -0.93 3.81 7.57
CA ARG A 125 -1.83 3.50 8.67
C ARG A 125 -2.49 2.16 8.42
N ALA A 126 -2.78 1.47 9.51
CA ALA A 126 -3.45 0.20 9.46
C ALA A 126 -4.82 0.29 10.14
N HIS A 127 -5.85 -0.24 9.50
CA HIS A 127 -7.21 -0.20 10.02
C HIS A 127 -7.49 -1.43 10.90
N PRO A 128 -7.99 -1.24 12.14
CA PRO A 128 -8.12 -2.34 13.12
C PRO A 128 -9.33 -3.25 12.89
N GLN A 129 -10.24 -2.95 11.96
CA GLN A 129 -11.48 -3.72 11.78
C GLN A 129 -11.46 -4.69 10.60
N LYS A 130 -12.35 -5.69 10.72
CA LYS A 130 -12.56 -6.79 9.75
C LYS A 130 -12.81 -6.24 8.34
N LYS A 131 -11.83 -6.51 7.47
CA LYS A 131 -11.99 -6.66 6.01
C LYS A 131 -12.21 -5.36 5.23
N ILE A 132 -11.18 -4.52 5.15
CA ILE A 132 -11.04 -3.65 3.99
C ILE A 132 -10.63 -4.55 2.81
N HIS A 133 -11.57 -4.96 1.95
CA HIS A 133 -11.27 -5.62 0.67
C HIS A 133 -11.23 -4.63 -0.51
N ALA A 134 -11.03 -3.35 -0.21
CA ALA A 134 -11.01 -2.28 -1.19
C ALA A 134 -9.65 -2.18 -1.88
N LYS A 135 -9.66 -1.68 -3.12
CA LYS A 135 -8.49 -1.17 -3.84
C LYS A 135 -8.91 0.16 -4.46
N VAL A 136 -8.73 1.24 -3.71
CA VAL A 136 -9.10 2.60 -4.12
C VAL A 136 -7.84 3.45 -4.14
N TYR A 137 -7.67 4.21 -5.23
CA TYR A 137 -6.53 5.09 -5.44
C TYR A 137 -7.07 6.46 -5.81
N ILE A 138 -6.64 7.47 -5.06
CA ILE A 138 -7.18 8.83 -5.14
C ILE A 138 -6.00 9.76 -5.43
N PHE A 139 -6.14 10.55 -6.49
CA PHE A 139 -5.15 11.51 -6.95
C PHE A 139 -5.75 12.89 -6.79
N ARG A 140 -5.13 13.76 -5.97
CA ARG A 140 -5.67 15.09 -5.69
C ARG A 140 -4.62 16.17 -5.92
N PRO A 141 -5.05 17.37 -6.34
CA PRO A 141 -4.18 18.54 -6.37
C PRO A 141 -3.76 18.96 -4.96
N ALA A 142 -2.97 20.03 -4.87
CA ALA A 142 -2.65 20.71 -3.61
C ALA A 142 -3.92 21.06 -2.83
#